data_AF-A0A519UZ05-F1
#
_entry.id   AF-A0A519UZ05-F1
#
_cell.length_a   1.000
_cell.length_b   1.000
_cell.length_c   1.000
_cell.angle_alpha   90.00
_cell.angle_beta   90.00
_cell.angle_gamma   90.00
#
_symmetry.space_group_name_H-M   'P 1'
#
loop_
_entity.id
_entity.type
_entity.pdbx_description
1 polymer ?
#
loop_
_entity_poly.entity_id
_entity_poly.type
_entity_poly.pdbx_seq_one_letter_code
_entity_poly.pdbx_strand_id
1 'polypeptide(L)'
;MKTKLIITVFLLLTKAVQAQTQTYEGLQKINGNSSNVYYSENAKDRAIKISTDVAKAESYFQKQFNVKPNYTLLVLSPADWKKYAHPQAIYGIPHYLPDGRLVVASENNDFWKRNAPPIAQLPKELAEKMTATYTDKNGEINLTNAFDLLAIHELGHAFQSAAKTVSQRNWLSELLCNVLLHTYLADNDPKQLPYITVFTKTAVSSFPTQRLKFTKLEDFEANYNEIAKNYPDNYGWYQCRF
;
A
#
# COMPACT_ATOMS: atom_id res chain seq x y z
N MET A 1 31.84 43.79 -48.92
CA MET A 1 31.25 42.64 -48.19
C MET A 1 30.35 43.19 -47.09
N LYS A 2 29.02 43.10 -47.27
CA LYS A 2 28.02 43.57 -46.30
C LYS A 2 27.43 42.35 -45.61
N THR A 3 27.79 42.13 -44.35
CA THR A 3 27.29 41.00 -43.56
C THR A 3 25.91 41.36 -43.02
N LYS A 4 24.87 40.66 -43.47
CA LYS A 4 23.50 40.78 -42.96
C LYS A 4 23.42 40.07 -41.60
N LEU A 5 23.08 40.81 -40.56
CA LEU A 5 22.75 40.28 -39.24
C LEU A 5 21.30 39.76 -39.28
N ILE A 6 21.11 38.44 -39.24
CA ILE A 6 19.80 37.82 -39.07
C ILE A 6 19.57 37.70 -37.56
N ILE A 7 18.61 38.47 -37.04
CA ILE A 7 18.13 38.34 -35.66
C ILE A 7 17.09 37.21 -35.67
N THR A 8 17.48 36.03 -35.16
CA THR A 8 16.56 34.93 -34.89
C THR A 8 15.91 35.16 -33.54
N VAL A 9 14.62 35.52 -33.54
CA VAL A 9 13.78 35.58 -32.35
C VAL A 9 13.54 34.15 -31.86
N PHE A 10 14.17 33.77 -30.75
CA PHE A 10 13.86 32.54 -30.02
C PHE A 10 12.58 32.77 -29.20
N LEU A 11 11.45 32.27 -29.72
CA LEU A 11 10.21 32.13 -28.96
C LEU A 11 10.43 31.04 -27.89
N LEU A 12 10.66 31.47 -26.65
CA LEU A 12 10.57 30.64 -25.45
C LEU A 12 9.11 30.23 -25.25
N LEU A 13 8.72 29.11 -25.87
CA LEU A 13 7.52 28.37 -25.50
C LEU A 13 7.78 27.71 -24.14
N THR A 14 7.56 28.45 -23.06
CA THR A 14 7.40 27.87 -21.73
C THR A 14 6.16 26.97 -21.77
N LYS A 15 6.36 25.66 -21.90
CA LYS A 15 5.33 24.69 -21.53
C LYS A 15 5.15 24.81 -20.02
N ALA A 16 4.21 25.64 -19.59
CA ALA A 16 3.62 25.53 -18.28
C ALA A 16 3.02 24.12 -18.22
N VAL A 17 3.71 23.20 -17.57
CA VAL A 17 3.11 21.94 -17.11
C VAL A 17 2.08 22.38 -16.09
N GLN A 18 0.85 22.59 -16.53
CA GLN A 18 -0.28 22.61 -15.62
C GLN A 18 -0.24 21.25 -14.95
N ALA A 19 0.11 21.23 -13.66
CA ALA A 19 -0.17 20.09 -12.81
C ALA A 19 -1.68 19.86 -12.97
N GLN A 20 -2.07 18.81 -13.71
CA GLN A 20 -3.45 18.40 -13.75
C GLN A 20 -3.80 18.03 -12.31
N THR A 21 -4.53 18.91 -11.62
CA THR A 21 -5.10 18.59 -10.32
C THR A 21 -6.02 17.40 -10.54
N GLN A 22 -5.56 16.22 -10.15
CA GLN A 22 -6.39 15.02 -10.19
C GLN A 22 -7.68 15.32 -9.43
N THR A 23 -8.82 15.28 -10.12
CA THR A 23 -10.12 15.43 -9.47
C THR A 23 -10.59 14.06 -9.00
N TYR A 24 -11.25 14.05 -7.85
CA TYR A 24 -11.84 12.84 -7.25
C TYR A 24 -13.36 12.87 -7.40
N GLU A 25 -13.84 13.35 -8.56
CA GLU A 25 -15.26 13.54 -8.84
C GLU A 25 -16.02 12.21 -8.84
N GLY A 26 -16.91 12.05 -7.87
CA GLY A 26 -17.65 10.81 -7.61
C GLY A 26 -17.21 10.09 -6.34
N LEU A 27 -16.08 10.49 -5.73
CA LEU A 27 -15.71 10.05 -4.38
C LEU A 27 -16.23 11.03 -3.33
N GLN A 28 -16.56 10.51 -2.16
CA GLN A 28 -16.88 11.31 -0.97
C GLN A 28 -15.59 11.69 -0.23
N LYS A 29 -15.58 12.83 0.47
CA LYS A 29 -14.45 13.30 1.27
C LYS A 29 -14.76 13.21 2.76
N ILE A 30 -13.83 12.73 3.57
CA ILE A 30 -13.95 12.86 5.03
C ILE A 30 -13.63 14.31 5.40
N ASN A 31 -14.60 15.00 6.00
CA ASN A 31 -14.42 16.35 6.54
C ASN A 31 -13.87 16.28 7.97
N GLY A 32 -12.99 17.22 8.34
CA GLY A 32 -12.52 17.38 9.73
C GLY A 32 -11.20 16.68 10.08
N ASN A 33 -10.57 15.95 9.14
CA ASN A 33 -9.23 15.38 9.33
C ASN A 33 -8.16 16.22 8.60
N SER A 34 -6.93 16.24 9.11
CA SER A 34 -5.79 16.97 8.51
C SER A 34 -5.31 16.35 7.18
N SER A 35 -5.63 15.09 6.94
CA SER A 35 -5.23 14.33 5.74
C SER A 35 -6.31 14.39 4.66
N ASN A 36 -5.91 14.44 3.38
CA ASN A 36 -6.85 14.38 2.27
C ASN A 36 -7.35 12.95 2.09
N VAL A 37 -8.54 12.64 2.63
CA VAL A 37 -9.14 11.29 2.56
C VAL A 37 -10.39 11.30 1.68
N TYR A 38 -10.39 10.46 0.66
CA TYR A 38 -11.54 10.24 -0.23
C TYR A 38 -11.92 8.76 -0.24
N TYR A 39 -13.20 8.48 -0.42
CA TYR A 39 -13.73 7.13 -0.36
C TYR A 39 -14.93 6.94 -1.28
N SER A 40 -15.12 5.71 -1.76
CA SER A 40 -16.31 5.31 -2.53
C SER A 40 -17.58 5.35 -1.67
N GLU A 41 -18.76 5.54 -2.27
CA GLU A 41 -20.03 5.72 -1.55
C GLU A 41 -20.27 4.74 -0.38
N ASN A 42 -19.97 3.46 -0.57
CA ASN A 42 -20.20 2.40 0.41
C ASN A 42 -19.01 2.15 1.38
N ALA A 43 -18.01 3.04 1.39
CA ALA A 43 -16.75 2.81 2.09
C ALA A 43 -16.55 3.68 3.35
N LYS A 44 -17.56 4.44 3.78
CA LYS A 44 -17.41 5.46 4.83
C LYS A 44 -16.80 4.93 6.13
N ASP A 45 -17.39 3.89 6.71
CA ASP A 45 -16.95 3.38 8.02
C ASP A 45 -15.52 2.85 7.95
N ARG A 46 -15.20 2.17 6.85
CA ARG A 46 -13.85 1.67 6.61
C ARG A 46 -12.85 2.81 6.39
N ALA A 47 -13.24 3.83 5.64
CA ALA A 47 -12.41 5.01 5.42
C ALA A 47 -12.13 5.77 6.72
N ILE A 48 -13.11 5.86 7.63
CA ILE A 48 -12.92 6.44 8.96
C ILE A 48 -11.91 5.60 9.77
N LYS A 49 -12.08 4.27 9.81
CA LYS A 49 -11.17 3.37 10.52
C LYS A 49 -9.74 3.51 10.00
N ILE A 50 -9.53 3.29 8.70
CA ILE A 50 -8.20 3.33 8.08
C ILE A 50 -7.56 4.70 8.24
N SER A 51 -8.29 5.79 7.97
CA SER A 51 -7.73 7.14 8.12
C SER A 51 -7.35 7.48 9.55
N THR A 52 -8.09 6.96 10.55
CA THR A 52 -7.75 7.13 11.96
C THR A 52 -6.44 6.42 12.31
N ASP A 53 -6.27 5.18 11.86
CA ASP A 53 -5.04 4.40 12.10
C ASP A 53 -3.83 5.03 11.38
N VAL A 54 -4.02 5.46 10.13
CA VAL A 54 -3.00 6.16 9.33
C VAL A 54 -2.62 7.50 9.99
N ALA A 55 -3.56 8.30 10.49
CA ALA A 55 -3.25 9.59 11.11
C ALA A 55 -2.44 9.45 12.41
N LYS A 56 -2.72 8.40 13.20
CA LYS A 56 -1.92 8.07 14.39
C LYS A 56 -0.50 7.65 14.00
N ALA A 57 -0.35 6.80 13.00
CA ALA A 57 0.95 6.40 12.48
C ALA A 57 1.72 7.58 11.87
N GLU A 58 1.06 8.46 11.13
CA GLU A 58 1.64 9.70 10.59
C GLU A 58 2.22 10.55 11.72
N SER A 59 1.46 10.76 12.79
CA SER A 59 1.91 11.52 13.96
C SER A 59 3.13 10.88 14.65
N TYR A 60 3.20 9.56 14.70
CA TYR A 60 4.35 8.83 15.23
C TYR A 60 5.57 8.98 14.31
N PHE A 61 5.43 8.73 13.00
CA PHE A 61 6.51 8.85 12.02
C PHE A 61 7.04 10.28 11.88
N GLN A 62 6.18 11.31 11.94
CA GLN A 62 6.61 12.71 11.92
C GLN A 62 7.60 13.03 13.04
N LYS A 63 7.43 12.45 14.23
CA LYS A 63 8.36 12.64 15.36
C LYS A 63 9.72 11.98 15.11
N GLN A 64 9.75 10.85 14.40
CA GLN A 64 10.97 10.10 14.12
C GLN A 64 11.77 10.71 12.97
N PHE A 65 11.08 11.10 11.89
CA PHE A 65 11.73 11.55 10.66
C PHE A 65 11.88 13.07 10.55
N ASN A 66 11.16 13.84 11.38
CA ASN A 66 11.12 15.30 11.33
C ASN A 66 10.79 15.85 9.92
N VAL A 67 9.93 15.12 9.19
CA VAL A 67 9.36 15.53 7.90
C VAL A 67 7.85 15.27 7.92
N LYS A 68 7.11 15.99 7.06
CA LYS A 68 5.69 15.78 6.87
C LYS A 68 5.42 15.23 5.46
N PRO A 69 4.79 14.06 5.31
CA PRO A 69 4.43 13.54 4.00
C PRO A 69 3.27 14.35 3.41
N ASN A 70 3.23 14.43 2.08
CA ASN A 70 2.05 14.89 1.35
C ASN A 70 1.45 13.69 0.63
N TYR A 71 0.21 13.35 0.95
CA TYR A 71 -0.49 12.23 0.33
C TYR A 71 -2.01 12.42 0.34
N THR A 72 -2.69 11.70 -0.53
CA THR A 72 -4.15 11.55 -0.56
C THR A 72 -4.50 10.08 -0.33
N LEU A 73 -5.24 9.79 0.74
CA LEU A 73 -5.74 8.46 1.02
C LEU A 73 -7.03 8.21 0.24
N LEU A 74 -7.05 7.15 -0.57
CA LEU A 74 -8.19 6.68 -1.34
C LEU A 74 -8.64 5.31 -0.83
N VAL A 75 -9.89 5.23 -0.36
CA VAL A 75 -10.52 3.96 0.06
C VAL A 75 -11.60 3.59 -0.96
N LEU A 76 -11.25 2.68 -1.87
CA LEU A 76 -11.97 2.51 -3.13
C LEU A 76 -12.73 1.19 -3.20
N SER A 77 -13.94 1.24 -3.72
CA SER A 77 -14.73 0.08 -4.16
C SER A 77 -14.16 -0.51 -5.45
N PRO A 78 -14.59 -1.72 -5.88
CA PRO A 78 -14.17 -2.28 -7.16
C PRO A 78 -14.56 -1.41 -8.36
N ALA A 79 -15.73 -0.75 -8.28
CA ALA A 79 -16.24 0.11 -9.35
C ALA A 79 -15.35 1.33 -9.59
N ASP A 80 -14.81 1.90 -8.50
CA ASP A 80 -13.95 3.08 -8.54
C ASP A 80 -12.47 2.75 -8.72
N TRP A 81 -12.04 1.53 -8.42
CA TRP A 81 -10.63 1.13 -8.41
C TRP A 81 -9.91 1.46 -9.72
N LYS A 82 -10.40 1.00 -10.86
CA LYS A 82 -9.73 1.24 -12.15
C LYS A 82 -9.70 2.72 -12.56
N LYS A 83 -10.58 3.55 -11.99
CA LYS A 83 -10.65 4.99 -12.27
C LYS A 83 -9.61 5.77 -11.45
N TYR A 84 -9.40 5.42 -10.19
CA TYR A 84 -8.56 6.20 -9.27
C TYR A 84 -7.34 5.49 -8.68
N ALA A 85 -7.19 4.18 -8.89
CA ALA A 85 -5.98 3.43 -8.56
C ALA A 85 -5.03 3.36 -9.78
N HIS A 86 -3.95 2.58 -9.67
CA HIS A 86 -3.18 2.21 -10.86
C HIS A 86 -4.05 1.34 -11.80
N PRO A 87 -4.16 1.64 -13.11
CA PRO A 87 -5.10 0.96 -14.02
C PRO A 87 -4.88 -0.56 -14.15
N GLN A 88 -3.66 -1.02 -13.87
CA GLN A 88 -3.26 -2.43 -13.93
C GLN A 88 -3.16 -3.09 -12.55
N ALA A 89 -3.39 -2.35 -11.45
CA ALA A 89 -3.36 -2.95 -10.12
C ALA A 89 -4.58 -3.86 -9.91
N ILE A 90 -4.32 -5.04 -9.37
CA ILE A 90 -5.36 -5.96 -8.93
C ILE A 90 -6.09 -5.34 -7.74
N TYR A 91 -7.43 -5.44 -7.76
CA TYR A 91 -8.26 -4.96 -6.66
C TYR A 91 -7.85 -5.64 -5.35
N GLY A 92 -7.56 -4.84 -4.33
CA GLY A 92 -7.13 -5.34 -3.02
C GLY A 92 -5.64 -5.21 -2.73
N ILE A 93 -4.78 -4.95 -3.72
CA ILE A 93 -3.35 -4.69 -3.46
C ILE A 93 -3.19 -3.23 -3.01
N PRO A 94 -2.83 -2.95 -1.73
CA PRO A 94 -2.49 -1.61 -1.30
C PRO A 94 -1.28 -1.09 -2.07
N HIS A 95 -1.27 0.20 -2.40
CA HIS A 95 -0.14 0.79 -3.10
C HIS A 95 -0.06 2.31 -2.92
N TYR A 96 1.17 2.82 -2.89
CA TYR A 96 1.50 4.23 -3.01
C TYR A 96 1.94 4.58 -4.44
N LEU A 97 1.42 5.69 -4.97
CA LEU A 97 1.73 6.17 -6.32
C LEU A 97 2.70 7.36 -6.30
N PRO A 98 3.52 7.55 -7.35
CA PRO A 98 4.45 8.68 -7.43
C PRO A 98 3.79 10.07 -7.34
N ASP A 99 2.48 10.16 -7.61
CA ASP A 99 1.69 11.39 -7.50
C ASP A 99 1.11 11.63 -6.09
N GLY A 100 1.48 10.80 -5.11
CA GLY A 100 1.08 10.96 -3.71
C GLY A 100 -0.22 10.27 -3.33
N ARG A 101 -0.84 9.48 -4.21
CA ARG A 101 -2.02 8.68 -3.83
C ARG A 101 -1.61 7.45 -3.03
N LEU A 102 -2.23 7.27 -1.87
CA LEU A 102 -2.21 6.04 -1.07
C LEU A 102 -3.54 5.34 -1.28
N VAL A 103 -3.53 4.14 -1.86
CA VAL A 103 -4.74 3.46 -2.32
C VAL A 103 -4.95 2.16 -1.56
N VAL A 104 -6.16 1.99 -1.04
CA VAL A 104 -6.61 0.76 -0.35
C VAL A 104 -8.03 0.37 -0.78
N ALA A 105 -8.35 -0.92 -0.70
CA ALA A 105 -9.67 -1.43 -1.08
C ALA A 105 -10.69 -1.26 0.05
N SER A 106 -11.95 -1.02 -0.30
CA SER A 106 -13.02 -0.79 0.66
C SER A 106 -13.70 -2.08 1.16
N GLU A 107 -13.47 -3.21 0.50
CA GLU A 107 -14.17 -4.47 0.80
C GLU A 107 -13.27 -5.69 0.64
N ASN A 108 -13.69 -6.78 1.29
CA ASN A 108 -13.04 -8.07 1.18
C ASN A 108 -13.09 -8.58 -0.27
N ASN A 109 -12.00 -9.17 -0.75
CA ASN A 109 -11.82 -9.47 -2.17
C ASN A 109 -11.03 -10.77 -2.39
N ASP A 110 -11.00 -11.21 -3.65
CA ASP A 110 -10.39 -12.50 -4.02
C ASP A 110 -8.88 -12.52 -3.79
N PHE A 111 -8.19 -11.38 -3.93
CA PHE A 111 -6.76 -11.30 -3.62
C PHE A 111 -6.51 -11.56 -2.14
N TRP A 112 -7.28 -10.95 -1.24
CA TRP A 112 -7.14 -11.19 0.20
C TRP A 112 -7.47 -12.63 0.57
N LYS A 113 -8.59 -13.16 0.06
CA LYS A 113 -9.00 -14.57 0.31
C LYS A 113 -7.95 -15.56 -0.17
N ARG A 114 -7.36 -15.32 -1.35
CA ARG A 114 -6.28 -16.14 -1.92
C ARG A 114 -5.02 -16.17 -1.04
N ASN A 115 -4.74 -15.10 -0.31
CA ASN A 115 -3.57 -15.00 0.57
C ASN A 115 -3.83 -15.58 1.97
N ALA A 116 -5.07 -16.04 2.26
CA ALA A 116 -5.36 -16.81 3.46
C ALA A 116 -5.05 -18.29 3.20
N PRO A 117 -4.09 -18.90 3.93
CA PRO A 117 -3.79 -20.31 3.75
C PRO A 117 -4.91 -21.21 4.29
N PRO A 118 -5.13 -22.40 3.70
CA PRO A 118 -6.08 -23.36 4.24
C PRO A 118 -5.67 -23.78 5.66
N ILE A 119 -6.56 -23.59 6.64
CA ILE A 119 -6.27 -23.88 8.06
C ILE A 119 -5.79 -25.33 8.27
N ALA A 120 -6.37 -26.28 7.56
CA ALA A 120 -6.01 -27.70 7.63
C ALA A 120 -4.58 -28.01 7.14
N GLN A 121 -3.93 -27.09 6.42
CA GLN A 121 -2.56 -27.23 5.91
C GLN A 121 -1.53 -26.53 6.82
N LEU A 122 -1.97 -25.82 7.84
CA LEU A 122 -1.08 -25.14 8.79
C LEU A 122 -0.61 -26.08 9.90
N PRO A 123 0.62 -25.90 10.42
CA PRO A 123 1.02 -26.46 11.71
C PRO A 123 0.00 -26.09 12.80
N LYS A 124 -0.29 -27.02 13.72
CA LYS A 124 -1.35 -26.86 14.74
C LYS A 124 -1.33 -25.50 15.45
N GLU A 125 -0.16 -25.07 15.92
CA GLU A 125 -0.01 -23.79 16.61
C GLU A 125 -0.35 -22.58 15.71
N LEU A 126 0.04 -22.62 14.44
CA LEU A 126 -0.27 -21.56 13.48
C LEU A 126 -1.75 -21.59 13.07
N ALA A 127 -2.36 -22.77 12.95
CA ALA A 127 -3.79 -22.92 12.71
C ALA A 127 -4.61 -22.27 13.85
N GLU A 128 -4.27 -22.57 15.11
CA GLU A 128 -4.92 -21.99 16.29
C GLU A 128 -4.80 -20.46 16.32
N LYS A 129 -3.59 -19.92 16.06
CA LYS A 129 -3.38 -18.46 15.98
C LYS A 129 -4.15 -17.81 14.83
N MET A 130 -4.18 -18.45 13.66
CA MET A 130 -4.89 -17.94 12.48
C MET A 130 -6.39 -17.86 12.75
N THR A 131 -6.99 -18.92 13.28
CA THR A 131 -8.41 -18.96 13.66
C THR A 131 -8.72 -17.91 14.73
N ALA A 132 -7.93 -17.83 15.81
CA ALA A 132 -8.16 -16.85 16.87
C ALA A 132 -8.04 -15.39 16.39
N THR A 133 -7.24 -15.13 15.35
CA THR A 133 -6.97 -13.77 14.86
C THR A 133 -7.95 -13.32 13.77
N TYR A 134 -8.37 -14.21 12.88
CA TYR A 134 -9.06 -13.82 11.64
C TYR A 134 -10.42 -14.47 11.41
N THR A 135 -10.90 -15.33 12.31
CA THR A 135 -12.27 -15.84 12.18
C THR A 135 -13.27 -14.71 12.42
N ASP A 136 -14.07 -14.40 11.41
CA ASP A 136 -15.11 -13.39 11.50
C ASP A 136 -16.40 -13.95 12.13
N LYS A 137 -17.41 -13.08 12.24
CA LYS A 137 -18.72 -13.42 12.84
C LYS A 137 -19.47 -14.57 12.12
N ASN A 138 -19.09 -14.88 10.87
CA ASN A 138 -19.68 -15.97 10.09
C ASN A 138 -18.88 -17.26 10.20
N GLY A 139 -17.77 -17.27 10.95
CA GLY A 139 -16.88 -18.42 11.07
C GLY A 139 -15.84 -18.52 9.94
N GLU A 140 -15.73 -17.51 9.07
CA GLU A 140 -14.81 -17.53 7.93
C GLU A 140 -13.51 -16.79 8.25
N ILE A 141 -12.40 -17.23 7.64
CA ILE A 141 -11.12 -16.52 7.74
C ILE A 141 -11.16 -15.24 6.89
N ASN A 142 -10.89 -14.11 7.53
CA ASN A 142 -10.99 -12.80 6.90
C ASN A 142 -9.78 -11.91 7.21
N LEU A 143 -8.94 -11.66 6.19
CA LEU A 143 -7.70 -10.88 6.33
C LEU A 143 -7.92 -9.35 6.30
N THR A 144 -9.16 -8.86 6.31
CA THR A 144 -9.50 -7.43 6.25
C THR A 144 -8.66 -6.58 7.20
N ASN A 145 -8.49 -6.99 8.46
CA ASN A 145 -7.73 -6.21 9.45
C ASN A 145 -6.22 -6.13 9.12
N ALA A 146 -5.65 -7.18 8.52
CA ALA A 146 -4.25 -7.15 8.06
C ALA A 146 -4.10 -6.14 6.92
N PHE A 147 -4.98 -6.20 5.93
CA PHE A 147 -4.93 -5.32 4.75
C PHE A 147 -5.28 -3.86 5.06
N ASP A 148 -6.11 -3.60 6.08
CA ASP A 148 -6.31 -2.23 6.58
C ASP A 148 -5.00 -1.64 7.11
N LEU A 149 -4.23 -2.43 7.87
CA LEU A 149 -2.98 -2.00 8.47
C LEU A 149 -1.87 -1.81 7.43
N LEU A 150 -1.95 -2.47 6.27
CA LEU A 150 -1.06 -2.17 5.15
C LEU A 150 -1.22 -0.73 4.62
N ALA A 151 -2.28 0.01 4.97
CA ALA A 151 -2.30 1.45 4.71
C ALA A 151 -1.17 2.20 5.43
N ILE A 152 -0.72 1.72 6.60
CA ILE A 152 0.43 2.29 7.32
C ILE A 152 1.75 1.87 6.66
N HIS A 153 1.82 0.70 6.02
CA HIS A 153 2.95 0.33 5.16
C HIS A 153 3.08 1.32 4.00
N GLU A 154 1.99 1.59 3.28
CA GLU A 154 2.01 2.55 2.17
C GLU A 154 2.31 3.99 2.63
N LEU A 155 1.96 4.33 3.88
CA LEU A 155 2.37 5.60 4.49
C LEU A 155 3.90 5.68 4.62
N GLY A 156 4.58 4.56 4.87
CA GLY A 156 6.04 4.47 4.86
C GLY A 156 6.65 4.98 3.55
N HIS A 157 6.10 4.57 2.41
CA HIS A 157 6.52 5.07 1.09
C HIS A 157 6.33 6.58 0.94
N ALA A 158 5.25 7.14 1.49
CA ALA A 158 5.03 8.58 1.51
C ALA A 158 6.10 9.32 2.35
N PHE A 159 6.55 8.73 3.47
CA PHE A 159 7.65 9.28 4.27
C PHE A 159 9.00 9.17 3.56
N GLN A 160 9.27 8.05 2.89
CA GLN A 160 10.47 7.90 2.06
C GLN A 160 10.54 8.98 0.98
N SER A 161 9.42 9.24 0.31
CA SER A 161 9.29 10.33 -0.68
C SER A 161 9.54 11.70 -0.04
N ALA A 162 8.90 12.00 1.09
CA ALA A 162 9.04 13.28 1.79
C ALA A 162 10.46 13.55 2.32
N ALA A 163 11.11 12.51 2.84
CA ALA A 163 12.50 12.54 3.30
C ALA A 163 13.52 12.52 2.15
N LYS A 164 13.06 12.38 0.89
CA LYS A 164 13.90 12.26 -0.32
C LYS A 164 14.94 11.16 -0.18
N THR A 165 14.55 10.04 0.45
CA THR A 165 15.45 8.89 0.60
C THR A 165 15.76 8.32 -0.77
N VAL A 166 17.03 8.15 -1.08
CA VAL A 166 17.44 7.43 -2.30
C VAL A 166 17.27 5.94 -2.03
N SER A 167 16.27 5.32 -2.67
CA SER A 167 16.11 3.87 -2.62
C SER A 167 17.27 3.21 -3.34
N GLN A 168 18.14 2.52 -2.61
CA GLN A 168 19.26 1.79 -3.19
C GLN A 168 18.82 0.45 -3.78
N ARG A 169 17.77 -0.15 -3.22
CA ARG A 169 17.21 -1.46 -3.59
C ARG A 169 15.71 -1.46 -3.32
N ASN A 170 14.93 -2.07 -4.21
CA ASN A 170 13.48 -2.14 -4.06
C ASN A 170 13.09 -2.90 -2.80
N TRP A 171 13.74 -4.04 -2.54
CA TRP A 171 13.43 -4.85 -1.35
C TRP A 171 13.73 -4.12 -0.04
N LEU A 172 14.72 -3.23 -0.01
CA LEU A 172 15.05 -2.45 1.17
C LEU A 172 13.98 -1.38 1.44
N SER A 173 13.37 -0.83 0.38
CA SER A 173 12.25 0.09 0.48
C SER A 173 11.03 -0.58 1.10
N GLU A 174 10.66 -1.77 0.61
CA GLU A 174 9.54 -2.54 1.16
C GLU A 174 9.80 -3.00 2.59
N LEU A 175 11.01 -3.50 2.88
CA LEU A 175 11.41 -3.89 4.24
C LEU A 175 11.31 -2.71 5.21
N LEU A 176 11.76 -1.51 4.82
CA LEU A 176 11.64 -0.33 5.66
C LEU A 176 10.17 -0.03 5.99
N CYS A 177 9.27 -0.12 5.00
CA CYS A 177 7.84 0.07 5.22
C CYS A 177 7.25 -0.98 6.17
N ASN A 178 7.64 -2.26 6.04
CA ASN A 178 7.27 -3.33 6.97
C ASN A 178 7.77 -3.05 8.40
N VAL A 179 9.03 -2.62 8.55
CA VAL A 179 9.62 -2.26 9.85
C VAL A 179 8.89 -1.06 10.47
N LEU A 180 8.53 -0.05 9.68
CA LEU A 180 7.79 1.11 10.16
C LEU A 180 6.40 0.75 10.67
N LEU A 181 5.64 -0.04 9.88
CA LEU A 181 4.36 -0.60 10.30
C LEU A 181 4.50 -1.39 11.61
N HIS A 182 5.44 -2.35 11.65
CA HIS A 182 5.65 -3.20 12.82
C HIS A 182 6.01 -2.37 14.05
N THR A 183 6.96 -1.44 13.94
CA THR A 183 7.45 -0.61 15.04
C THR A 183 6.34 0.28 15.59
N TYR A 184 5.57 0.94 14.72
CA TYR A 184 4.42 1.74 15.14
C TYR A 184 3.41 0.90 15.94
N LEU A 185 3.05 -0.28 15.43
CA LEU A 185 2.10 -1.16 16.11
C LEU A 185 2.66 -1.65 17.44
N ALA A 186 3.92 -2.08 17.50
CA ALA A 186 4.54 -2.54 18.74
C ALA A 186 4.52 -1.47 19.84
N ASP A 187 4.80 -0.22 19.47
CA ASP A 187 4.89 0.90 20.42
C ASP A 187 3.53 1.50 20.81
N ASN A 188 2.55 1.53 19.90
CA ASN A 188 1.33 2.33 20.07
C ASN A 188 0.05 1.49 20.11
N ASP A 189 0.02 0.33 19.43
CA ASP A 189 -1.15 -0.55 19.42
C ASP A 189 -0.77 -2.03 19.28
N PRO A 190 -0.10 -2.60 20.32
CA PRO A 190 0.41 -3.97 20.25
C PRO A 190 -0.71 -5.01 20.12
N LYS A 191 -1.97 -4.64 20.38
CA LYS A 191 -3.13 -5.51 20.21
C LYS A 191 -3.43 -5.78 18.73
N GLN A 192 -3.05 -4.88 17.83
CA GLN A 192 -3.21 -5.05 16.39
C GLN A 192 -2.03 -5.80 15.75
N LEU A 193 -0.90 -5.93 16.44
CA LEU A 193 0.30 -6.60 15.92
C LEU A 193 0.09 -8.06 15.46
N PRO A 194 -0.77 -8.89 16.10
CA PRO A 194 -1.13 -10.20 15.57
C PRO A 194 -1.69 -10.17 14.15
N TYR A 195 -2.41 -9.11 13.74
CA TYR A 195 -2.94 -8.99 12.39
C TYR A 195 -1.87 -8.89 11.30
N ILE A 196 -0.62 -8.61 11.64
CA ILE A 196 0.49 -8.63 10.67
C ILE A 196 1.37 -9.86 10.92
N THR A 197 1.72 -10.13 12.16
CA THR A 197 2.68 -11.20 12.50
C THR A 197 2.11 -12.61 12.29
N VAL A 198 0.81 -12.82 12.48
CA VAL A 198 0.18 -14.13 12.20
C VAL A 198 0.04 -14.31 10.70
N PHE A 199 -0.46 -13.32 9.97
CA PHE A 199 -0.57 -13.36 8.51
C PHE A 199 0.76 -13.68 7.82
N THR A 200 1.82 -12.95 8.15
CA THR A 200 3.14 -13.14 7.52
C THR A 200 3.71 -14.54 7.82
N LYS A 201 3.64 -14.99 9.08
CA LYS A 201 4.11 -16.33 9.47
C LYS A 201 3.33 -17.45 8.80
N THR A 202 2.00 -17.35 8.71
CA THR A 202 1.18 -18.37 8.07
C THR A 202 1.41 -18.38 6.56
N ALA A 203 1.45 -17.20 5.92
CA ALA A 203 1.76 -17.06 4.50
C ALA A 203 3.11 -17.71 4.16
N VAL A 204 4.21 -17.36 4.85
CA VAL A 204 5.54 -17.95 4.59
C VAL A 204 5.56 -19.46 4.84
N SER A 205 4.89 -19.95 5.88
CA SER A 205 4.94 -21.37 6.27
C SER A 205 4.14 -22.29 5.35
N SER A 206 3.18 -21.75 4.60
CA SER A 206 2.21 -22.57 3.85
C SER A 206 1.96 -22.11 2.42
N PHE A 207 2.71 -21.11 1.94
CA PHE A 207 2.54 -20.65 0.56
C PHE A 207 2.81 -21.81 -0.41
N PRO A 208 1.89 -22.08 -1.36
CA PRO A 208 2.11 -23.12 -2.36
C PRO A 208 3.22 -22.69 -3.33
N THR A 209 4.43 -23.19 -3.10
CA THR A 209 5.64 -22.80 -3.85
C THR A 209 5.52 -23.00 -5.36
N GLN A 210 4.65 -23.91 -5.82
CA GLN A 210 4.36 -24.14 -7.24
C GLN A 210 3.67 -22.94 -7.91
N ARG A 211 3.09 -22.01 -7.14
CA ARG A 211 2.51 -20.76 -7.64
C ARG A 211 3.54 -19.64 -7.78
N LEU A 212 4.77 -19.83 -7.30
CA LEU A 212 5.81 -18.80 -7.28
C LEU A 212 6.75 -18.98 -8.48
N LYS A 213 6.83 -17.95 -9.33
CA LYS A 213 7.82 -17.89 -10.41
C LYS A 213 9.18 -17.38 -9.94
N PHE A 214 9.18 -16.37 -9.07
CA PHE A 214 10.37 -15.69 -8.56
C PHE A 214 10.57 -16.01 -7.08
N THR A 215 11.72 -16.55 -6.70
CA THR A 215 11.93 -17.05 -5.31
C THR A 215 13.22 -16.55 -4.65
N LYS A 216 14.04 -15.81 -5.40
CA LYS A 216 15.30 -15.24 -4.91
C LYS A 216 15.22 -13.73 -4.74
N LEU A 217 15.98 -13.18 -3.81
CA LEU A 217 15.99 -11.73 -3.57
C LEU A 217 16.38 -10.95 -4.84
N GLU A 218 17.32 -11.49 -5.62
CA GLU A 218 17.76 -10.90 -6.89
C GLU A 218 16.63 -10.88 -7.93
N ASP A 219 15.73 -11.87 -7.90
CA ASP A 219 14.57 -11.90 -8.78
C ASP A 219 13.63 -10.72 -8.46
N PHE A 220 13.39 -10.47 -7.17
CA PHE A 220 12.56 -9.34 -6.73
C PHE A 220 13.17 -8.02 -7.17
N GLU A 221 14.47 -7.85 -6.95
CA GLU A 221 15.17 -6.61 -7.30
C GLU A 221 15.10 -6.34 -8.81
N ALA A 222 15.40 -7.36 -9.63
CA ALA A 222 15.46 -7.21 -11.08
C ALA A 222 14.08 -7.13 -11.76
N ASN A 223 13.03 -7.67 -11.14
CA ASN A 223 11.71 -7.82 -11.75
C ASN A 223 10.59 -7.12 -10.96
N TYR A 224 10.90 -6.15 -10.10
CA TYR A 224 9.95 -5.52 -9.17
C TYR A 224 8.61 -5.12 -9.84
N ASN A 225 8.66 -4.30 -10.89
CA ASN A 225 7.47 -3.82 -11.59
C ASN A 225 6.69 -4.96 -12.27
N GLU A 226 7.40 -5.96 -12.79
CA GLU A 226 6.79 -7.12 -13.44
C GLU A 226 6.08 -8.01 -12.42
N ILE A 227 6.71 -8.22 -11.25
CA ILE A 227 6.13 -8.97 -10.12
C ILE A 227 4.86 -8.29 -9.62
N ALA A 228 4.93 -6.98 -9.35
CA ALA A 228 3.79 -6.21 -8.84
C ALA A 228 2.59 -6.23 -9.81
N LYS A 229 2.86 -6.26 -11.12
CA LYS A 229 1.82 -6.20 -12.16
C LYS A 229 1.24 -7.57 -12.52
N ASN A 230 2.10 -8.56 -12.73
CA ASN A 230 1.72 -9.82 -13.39
C ASN A 230 1.83 -11.05 -12.47
N TYR A 231 2.47 -10.94 -11.30
CA TYR A 231 2.70 -12.06 -10.38
C TYR A 231 2.27 -11.72 -8.95
N PRO A 232 0.95 -11.54 -8.72
CA PRO A 232 0.41 -11.17 -7.40
C PRO A 232 0.77 -12.16 -6.29
N ASP A 233 0.91 -13.45 -6.62
CA ASP A 233 1.33 -14.48 -5.68
C ASP A 233 2.78 -14.26 -5.22
N ASN A 234 3.68 -13.95 -6.16
CA ASN A 234 5.05 -13.58 -5.83
C ASN A 234 5.09 -12.28 -5.02
N TYR A 235 4.30 -11.26 -5.39
CA TYR A 235 4.26 -9.98 -4.68
C TYR A 235 3.83 -10.18 -3.21
N GLY A 236 2.69 -10.85 -2.97
CA GLY A 236 2.21 -11.14 -1.62
C GLY A 236 3.19 -11.99 -0.80
N TRP A 237 3.83 -12.98 -1.43
CA TRP A 237 4.83 -13.82 -0.77
C TRP A 237 6.08 -13.05 -0.36
N TYR A 238 6.63 -12.18 -1.22
CA TYR A 238 7.78 -11.34 -0.86
C TYR A 238 7.44 -10.37 0.28
N GLN A 239 6.27 -9.73 0.23
CA GLN A 239 5.81 -8.84 1.30
C GLN A 239 5.72 -9.55 2.67
N CYS A 240 5.40 -10.84 2.68
CA CYS A 240 5.38 -11.63 3.92
C CYS A 240 6.75 -12.16 4.36
N ARG A 241 7.74 -12.16 3.46
CA ARG A 241 9.09 -12.68 3.72
C ARG A 241 10.03 -11.59 4.25
N PHE A 242 9.82 -10.33 3.85
CA PHE A 242 10.54 -9.16 4.35
C PHE A 242 10.06 -8.79 5.74
#